data_AF-A0A9D4IP63-F1
#
_entry.id   AF-A0A9D4IP63-F1
#
_cell.length_a   1.000
_cell.length_b   1.000
_cell.length_c   1.000
_cell.angle_alpha   90.00
_cell.angle_beta   90.00
_cell.angle_gamma   90.00
#
_symmetry.space_group_name_H-M   'P 1'
#
loop_
_entity.id
_entity.type
_entity.pdbx_description
1 polymer ?
#
loop_
_entity_poly.entity_id
_entity_poly.type
_entity_poly.pdbx_seq_one_letter_code
_entity_poly.pdbx_strand_id
1 'polypeptide(L)'
;MYLANRKGDIIVNLPVGYGKSIIYHLLPKVIGENVNKPVVLVVCPLNVIQKEQCVSLRKNNISSCRLDISAIVDDGREFEQDGDIKRHLNKCKTNANIDHLIKGDFSVILCDPEALLNTHKGREILKSSML
;
A
#
# COMPACT_ATOMS: atom_id res chain seq x y z
N MET A 1 -1.66 12.37 -24.67
CA MET A 1 -1.61 11.61 -23.41
C MET A 1 -3.01 11.62 -22.77
N TYR A 2 -3.99 10.94 -23.36
CA TYR A 2 -5.42 11.18 -23.04
C TYR A 2 -5.96 10.39 -21.84
N LEU A 3 -5.39 9.22 -21.52
CA LEU A 3 -5.91 8.34 -20.46
C LEU A 3 -5.69 8.89 -19.03
N ALA A 4 -4.64 9.67 -18.79
CA ALA A 4 -4.30 10.16 -17.45
C ALA A 4 -5.22 11.30 -16.94
N ASN A 5 -5.84 12.07 -17.85
CA ASN A 5 -6.65 13.25 -17.49
C ASN A 5 -8.16 12.98 -17.37
N ARG A 6 -8.62 11.74 -17.55
CA ARG A 6 -10.01 11.36 -17.24
C ARG A 6 -10.04 10.50 -15.98
N LYS A 7 -10.80 10.94 -14.98
CA LYS A 7 -11.22 10.08 -13.86
C LYS A 7 -12.23 9.05 -14.38
N GLY A 8 -11.98 7.77 -14.10
CA GLY A 8 -12.83 6.65 -14.50
C GLY A 8 -12.07 5.33 -14.43
N ASP A 9 -12.79 4.23 -14.26
CA ASP A 9 -12.20 2.90 -14.09
C ASP A 9 -11.71 2.33 -15.43
N ILE A 10 -10.51 1.72 -15.44
CA ILE A 10 -9.85 1.22 -16.65
C ILE A 10 -9.40 -0.22 -16.42
N ILE A 11 -9.97 -1.16 -17.17
CA ILE A 11 -9.53 -2.56 -17.20
C ILE A 11 -8.48 -2.72 -18.30
N VAL A 12 -7.28 -3.19 -17.95
CA VAL A 12 -6.15 -3.36 -18.88
C VAL A 12 -5.76 -4.84 -18.95
N ASN A 13 -6.09 -5.50 -20.07
CA ASN A 13 -5.57 -6.83 -20.38
C ASN A 13 -4.30 -6.74 -21.24
N LEU A 14 -3.19 -7.26 -20.73
CA LEU A 14 -1.89 -7.30 -21.42
C LEU A 14 -1.16 -8.62 -21.08
N PRO A 15 -0.33 -9.17 -21.98
CA PRO A 15 0.45 -10.38 -21.72
C PRO A 15 1.39 -10.29 -20.50
N VAL A 16 1.85 -11.44 -20.02
CA VAL A 16 2.97 -11.51 -19.06
C VAL A 16 4.24 -10.98 -19.74
N GLY A 17 5.16 -10.37 -18.97
CA GLY A 17 6.36 -9.71 -19.50
C GLY A 17 6.14 -8.32 -20.12
N TYR A 18 4.91 -7.97 -20.53
CA TYR A 18 4.57 -6.71 -21.22
C TYR A 18 4.63 -5.43 -20.35
N GLY A 19 5.44 -5.40 -19.28
CA GLY A 19 5.69 -4.19 -18.50
C GLY A 19 4.50 -3.57 -17.76
N LYS A 20 3.41 -4.33 -17.51
CA LYS A 20 2.15 -3.85 -16.87
C LYS A 20 2.36 -2.92 -15.66
N SER A 21 3.36 -3.18 -14.83
CA SER A 21 3.66 -2.38 -13.64
C SER A 21 4.14 -0.95 -13.93
N ILE A 22 4.75 -0.71 -15.09
CA ILE A 22 5.20 0.62 -15.51
C ILE A 22 4.03 1.62 -15.54
N ILE A 23 2.82 1.16 -15.90
CA ILE A 23 1.61 1.99 -15.95
C ILE A 23 1.37 2.64 -14.58
N TYR A 24 1.17 1.83 -13.53
CA TYR A 24 0.85 2.36 -12.20
C TYR A 24 2.08 2.89 -11.43
N HIS A 25 3.30 2.44 -11.76
CA HIS A 25 4.54 3.00 -11.20
C HIS A 25 4.83 4.44 -11.67
N LEU A 26 4.36 4.83 -12.86
CA LEU A 26 4.58 6.19 -13.40
C LEU A 26 3.41 7.16 -13.12
N LEU A 27 2.22 6.66 -12.78
CA LEU A 27 1.07 7.49 -12.39
C LEU A 27 1.39 8.60 -11.36
N PRO A 28 2.18 8.39 -10.29
CA PRO A 28 2.52 9.47 -9.36
C PRO A 28 3.30 10.62 -10.00
N LYS A 29 4.22 10.31 -10.93
CA LYS A 29 5.00 11.34 -11.66
C LYS A 29 4.14 12.06 -12.69
N VAL A 30 3.19 11.35 -13.31
CA VAL A 30 2.24 11.87 -14.30
C VAL A 30 1.18 12.78 -13.67
N ILE A 31 0.67 12.43 -12.50
CA ILE A 31 -0.39 13.19 -11.79
C ILE A 31 0.22 14.35 -10.97
N GLY A 32 1.50 14.24 -10.58
CA GLY A 32 2.18 15.17 -9.68
C GLY A 32 2.35 16.61 -10.19
N GLU A 33 2.10 16.87 -11.47
CA GLU A 33 2.02 18.23 -12.01
C GLU A 33 0.74 18.98 -11.55
N ASN A 34 -0.29 18.26 -11.10
CA ASN A 34 -1.62 18.81 -10.77
C ASN A 34 -2.07 18.53 -9.33
N VAL A 35 -1.35 17.70 -8.57
CA VAL A 35 -1.71 17.29 -7.19
C VAL A 35 -0.45 17.32 -6.33
N ASN A 36 -0.56 17.82 -5.10
CA ASN A 36 0.55 17.84 -4.15
C ASN A 36 0.78 16.43 -3.57
N LYS A 37 1.93 15.80 -3.88
CA LYS A 37 2.32 14.43 -3.50
C LYS A 37 1.24 13.34 -3.77
N PRO A 38 0.88 13.03 -5.04
CA PRO A 38 -0.03 11.94 -5.33
C PRO A 38 0.60 10.57 -5.00
N VAL A 39 -0.22 9.64 -4.52
CA VAL A 39 0.23 8.31 -4.09
C VAL A 39 -0.62 7.21 -4.71
N VAL A 40 0.03 6.16 -5.19
CA VAL A 40 -0.64 5.00 -5.80
C VAL A 40 -0.59 3.81 -4.85
N LEU A 41 -1.78 3.34 -4.45
CA LEU A 41 -1.96 2.10 -3.71
C LEU A 41 -2.07 0.91 -4.68
N VAL A 42 -1.21 -0.09 -4.50
CA VAL A 42 -1.11 -1.29 -5.33
C VAL A 42 -1.46 -2.51 -4.48
N VAL A 43 -2.68 -3.03 -4.67
CA VAL A 43 -3.14 -4.25 -4.00
C VAL A 43 -2.65 -5.47 -4.80
N CYS A 44 -1.90 -6.37 -4.17
CA CYS A 44 -1.40 -7.59 -4.79
C CYS A 44 -1.22 -8.70 -3.73
N PRO A 45 -1.82 -9.89 -3.87
CA PRO A 45 -1.76 -10.95 -2.85
C PRO A 45 -0.41 -11.70 -2.79
N LEU A 46 0.53 -11.42 -3.70
CA LEU A 46 1.80 -12.13 -3.77
C LEU A 46 2.94 -11.31 -3.14
N ASN A 47 3.17 -11.60 -1.86
CA ASN A 47 4.24 -11.07 -1.02
C ASN A 47 5.63 -11.02 -1.69
N VAL A 48 5.97 -11.98 -2.56
CA VAL A 48 7.24 -12.01 -3.31
C VAL A 48 7.29 -10.87 -4.34
N ILE A 49 6.25 -10.73 -5.16
CA ILE A 49 6.14 -9.71 -6.21
C ILE A 49 6.19 -8.31 -5.59
N GLN A 50 5.53 -8.09 -4.45
CA GLN A 50 5.60 -6.81 -3.75
C GLN A 50 7.04 -6.44 -3.34
N LYS A 51 7.82 -7.40 -2.82
CA LYS A 51 9.22 -7.18 -2.40
C LYS A 51 10.09 -6.83 -3.60
N GLU A 52 9.96 -7.57 -4.70
CA GLU A 52 10.68 -7.31 -5.96
C GLU A 52 10.34 -5.94 -6.53
N GLN A 53 9.05 -5.57 -6.57
CA GLN A 53 8.61 -4.25 -7.04
C GLN A 53 9.11 -3.13 -6.11
N CYS A 54 9.05 -3.28 -4.78
CA CYS A 54 9.65 -2.31 -3.84
C CYS A 54 11.16 -2.12 -4.09
N VAL A 55 11.92 -3.20 -4.27
CA VAL A 55 13.36 -3.12 -4.54
C VAL A 55 13.63 -2.45 -5.90
N SER A 56 12.85 -2.77 -6.93
CA SER A 56 12.95 -2.16 -8.26
C SER A 56 12.62 -0.66 -8.23
N LEU A 57 11.54 -0.27 -7.55
CA LEU A 57 11.13 1.14 -7.37
C LEU A 57 12.21 1.95 -6.65
N ARG A 58 12.74 1.44 -5.53
CA ARG A 58 13.81 2.09 -4.77
C ARG A 58 15.10 2.25 -5.58
N LYS A 59 15.49 1.23 -6.38
CA LYS A 59 16.62 1.32 -7.34
C LYS A 59 16.42 2.42 -8.40
N ASN A 60 15.18 2.77 -8.74
CA ASN A 60 14.83 3.82 -9.70
C ASN A 60 14.51 5.18 -9.02
N ASN A 61 14.94 5.37 -7.77
CA ASN A 61 14.67 6.58 -6.97
C ASN A 61 13.17 6.92 -6.82
N ILE A 62 12.30 5.90 -6.81
CA ILE A 62 10.87 6.06 -6.50
C ILE A 62 10.62 5.61 -5.06
N SER A 63 10.16 6.54 -4.22
CA SER A 63 9.84 6.26 -2.81
C SER A 63 8.68 5.27 -2.75
N SER A 64 8.93 4.07 -2.20
CA SER A 64 7.93 3.01 -2.08
C SER A 64 7.93 2.32 -0.73
N CYS A 65 6.73 2.01 -0.23
CA CYS A 65 6.50 1.35 1.06
C CYS A 65 5.75 0.02 0.84
N ARG A 66 5.90 -0.91 1.79
CA ARG A 66 5.14 -2.16 1.85
C ARG A 66 4.34 -2.23 3.14
N LEU A 67 3.06 -2.60 3.04
CA LEU A 67 2.10 -2.75 4.13
C LEU A 67 1.77 -4.23 4.32
N ASP A 68 2.37 -4.83 5.35
CA ASP A 68 2.24 -6.24 5.70
C ASP A 68 1.29 -6.42 6.89
N ILE A 69 0.56 -7.54 6.94
CA ILE A 69 0.02 -8.02 8.22
C ILE A 69 1.13 -8.75 8.97
N SER A 70 1.26 -8.44 10.26
CA SER A 70 1.63 -9.48 11.22
C SER A 70 0.46 -9.73 12.16
N ALA A 71 -0.04 -10.96 12.18
CA ALA A 71 -0.57 -11.50 13.42
C ALA A 71 0.58 -11.44 14.44
N ILE A 72 0.34 -10.85 15.60
CA ILE A 72 1.13 -11.21 16.77
C ILE A 72 0.54 -12.54 17.24
N VAL A 73 1.39 -13.56 17.29
CA VAL A 73 1.12 -14.73 18.12
C VAL A 73 1.57 -14.32 19.51
N ASP A 74 0.65 -14.15 20.44
CA ASP A 74 1.00 -13.80 21.82
C ASP A 74 1.66 -15.02 22.48
N ASP A 75 2.98 -14.96 22.62
CA ASP A 75 3.82 -16.03 23.18
C ASP A 75 3.66 -16.02 24.71
N GLY A 76 2.57 -16.65 25.15
CA GLY A 76 1.77 -16.25 26.30
C GLY A 76 2.52 -16.00 27.61
N ARG A 77 2.67 -14.71 27.95
CA ARG A 77 2.99 -14.25 29.31
C ARG A 77 2.13 -13.07 29.74
N GLU A 78 1.34 -13.35 30.77
CA GLU A 78 0.83 -12.47 31.82
C GLU A 78 -0.42 -11.59 31.54
N PHE A 79 -1.44 -11.93 32.34
CA PHE A 79 -2.65 -11.21 32.80
C PHE A 79 -2.45 -9.68 32.97
N GLU A 80 -3.44 -8.79 32.82
CA GLU A 80 -4.86 -8.86 32.42
C GLU A 80 -5.29 -7.44 31.89
N GLN A 81 -6.53 -6.92 31.81
CA GLN A 81 -7.87 -7.27 32.34
C GLN A 81 -8.98 -6.65 31.44
N ASP A 82 -10.24 -7.10 31.65
CA ASP A 82 -11.52 -6.45 31.29
C ASP A 82 -11.89 -6.17 29.80
N GLY A 83 -13.18 -6.38 29.49
CA GLY A 83 -13.86 -5.74 28.35
C GLY A 83 -13.85 -6.48 26.98
N ASP A 84 -12.85 -6.19 26.14
CA ASP A 84 -12.98 -6.22 24.67
C ASP A 84 -12.44 -7.50 23.97
N ILE A 85 -13.04 -8.66 24.28
CA ILE A 85 -12.62 -10.01 23.81
C ILE A 85 -12.96 -10.28 22.32
N LYS A 86 -12.82 -9.29 21.42
CA LYS A 86 -13.19 -9.42 19.98
C LYS A 86 -12.24 -8.82 18.95
N ARG A 87 -10.99 -8.52 19.30
CA ARG A 87 -9.94 -8.15 18.31
C ARG A 87 -8.59 -8.80 18.62
N HIS A 88 -8.37 -10.05 18.19
CA HIS A 88 -7.01 -10.54 17.95
C HIS A 88 -6.31 -9.56 17.00
N LEU A 89 -5.24 -8.93 17.46
CA LEU A 89 -4.70 -7.74 16.80
C LEU A 89 -3.80 -8.11 15.60
N ASN A 90 -4.42 -8.18 14.43
CA ASN A 90 -3.76 -8.01 13.13
C ASN A 90 -3.10 -6.62 13.06
N LYS A 91 -1.87 -6.49 13.58
CA LYS A 91 -1.09 -5.25 13.51
C LYS A 91 -0.42 -5.16 12.15
N CYS A 92 -0.58 -4.02 11.48
CA CYS A 92 0.20 -3.72 10.29
C CYS A 92 1.67 -3.57 10.68
N LYS A 93 2.56 -4.29 10.00
CA LYS A 93 3.98 -3.95 9.95
C LYS A 93 4.26 -3.29 8.61
N THR A 94 4.92 -2.14 8.65
CA THR A 94 5.34 -1.39 7.48
C THR A 94 6.87 -1.27 7.49
N ASN A 95 7.49 -1.24 6.32
CA ASN A 95 8.95 -1.04 6.21
C ASN A 95 9.38 0.44 6.34
N ALA A 96 8.49 1.28 6.86
CA ALA A 96 8.64 2.68 7.25
C ALA A 96 7.56 3.03 8.30
N ASN A 97 7.65 4.17 9.00
CA ASN A 97 6.58 4.57 9.92
C ASN A 97 5.30 4.98 9.15
N ILE A 98 4.13 4.62 9.71
CA ILE A 98 2.81 4.85 9.10
C ILE A 98 2.47 6.35 9.05
N ASP A 99 3.02 7.16 9.96
CA ASP A 99 2.86 8.62 9.91
C ASP A 99 3.49 9.24 8.65
N HIS A 100 4.58 8.66 8.12
CA HIS A 100 5.17 9.06 6.84
C HIS A 100 4.36 8.57 5.63
N LEU A 101 3.64 7.45 5.80
CA LEU A 101 2.67 6.99 4.82
C LEU A 101 1.57 8.04 4.63
N ILE A 102 0.92 8.46 5.73
CA ILE A 102 -0.19 9.42 5.72
C ILE A 102 0.25 10.83 5.30
N LYS A 103 1.53 11.19 5.48
CA LYS A 103 2.12 12.47 5.01
C LYS A 103 2.51 12.48 3.52
N GLY A 104 2.26 11.41 2.78
CA GLY A 104 2.56 11.29 1.36
C GLY A 104 4.05 11.13 1.03
N ASP A 105 4.89 10.70 1.97
CA ASP A 105 6.34 10.58 1.76
C ASP A 105 6.73 9.36 0.88
N PHE A 106 5.74 8.58 0.43
CA PHE A 106 5.87 7.44 -0.48
C PHE A 106 4.95 7.61 -1.69
N SER A 107 5.50 7.53 -2.90
CA SER A 107 4.74 7.65 -4.16
C SER A 107 3.98 6.37 -4.52
N VAL A 108 4.44 5.21 -4.06
CA VAL A 108 3.81 3.90 -4.32
C VAL A 108 3.75 3.08 -3.02
N ILE A 109 2.59 2.55 -2.69
CA ILE A 109 2.36 1.68 -1.52
C ILE A 109 1.90 0.32 -2.02
N LEU A 110 2.60 -0.75 -1.66
CA LEU A 110 2.23 -2.12 -2.02
C LEU A 110 1.66 -2.85 -0.80
N CYS A 111 0.54 -3.55 -0.96
CA CYS A 111 -0.13 -4.26 0.14
C CYS A 111 -0.79 -5.57 -0.29
N ASP A 112 -0.93 -6.50 0.67
CA ASP A 112 -1.88 -7.61 0.57
C ASP A 112 -3.32 -7.07 0.72
N PRO A 113 -4.35 -7.62 0.03
CA PRO A 113 -5.74 -7.16 0.18
C PRO A 113 -6.24 -7.30 1.62
N GLU A 114 -5.82 -8.33 2.34
CA GLU A 114 -6.12 -8.53 3.76
C GLU A 114 -5.49 -7.42 4.62
N ALA A 115 -4.29 -6.94 4.29
CA ALA A 115 -3.61 -5.88 5.05
C ALA A 115 -4.37 -4.56 4.99
N LEU A 116 -5.06 -4.31 3.88
CA LEU A 116 -5.91 -3.15 3.66
C LEU A 116 -7.27 -3.27 4.37
N LEU A 117 -7.91 -4.45 4.33
CA LEU A 117 -9.28 -4.66 4.79
C LEU A 117 -9.40 -5.12 6.26
N ASN A 118 -8.54 -6.05 6.69
CA ASN A 118 -8.69 -6.76 7.97
C ASN A 118 -7.99 -6.07 9.15
N THR A 119 -7.39 -4.89 8.93
CA THR A 119 -6.64 -4.12 9.93
C THR A 119 -7.37 -2.82 10.27
N HIS A 120 -6.96 -2.11 11.33
CA HIS A 120 -7.48 -0.76 11.57
C HIS A 120 -6.85 0.24 10.59
N LYS A 121 -5.51 0.23 10.52
CA LYS A 121 -4.72 1.22 9.78
C LYS A 121 -4.89 1.13 8.26
N GLY A 122 -5.12 -0.06 7.70
CA GLY A 122 -5.49 -0.23 6.28
C GLY A 122 -6.81 0.48 5.93
N ARG A 123 -7.79 0.42 6.83
CA ARG A 123 -9.08 1.11 6.68
C ARG A 123 -9.01 2.61 7.00
N GLU A 124 -8.00 3.06 7.73
CA GLU A 124 -7.69 4.50 7.89
C GLU A 124 -7.04 5.06 6.61
N ILE A 125 -6.15 4.30 5.97
CA ILE A 125 -5.58 4.67 4.64
C ILE A 125 -6.69 4.77 3.59
N LEU A 126 -7.65 3.84 3.56
CA LEU A 126 -8.83 3.93 2.67
C LEU A 126 -9.78 5.10 2.96
N LYS A 127 -9.67 5.73 4.14
CA LYS A 127 -10.49 6.89 4.55
C LYS A 127 -9.74 8.22 4.49
N SER A 128 -8.43 8.21 4.28
CA SER A 128 -7.65 9.44 4.23
C SER A 128 -7.87 10.16 2.91
N SER A 129 -7.84 11.49 2.93
CA SER A 129 -7.99 12.35 1.74
C SER A 129 -6.68 12.41 0.91
N MET A 130 -6.05 11.25 0.73
CA MET A 130 -4.70 11.06 0.19
C MET A 130 -4.70 10.15 -1.05
N LEU A 131 -5.79 9.43 -1.28
CA LEU A 131 -6.11 8.61 -2.45
C LEU A 131 -7.27 9.25 -3.22
#